data_AF-A0A8D8MEC0-F1
#
_entry.id   AF-A0A8D8MEC0-F1
#
_cell.length_a   1.000
_cell.length_b   1.000
_cell.length_c   1.000
_cell.angle_alpha   90.00
_cell.angle_beta   90.00
_cell.angle_gamma   90.00
#
_symmetry.space_group_name_H-M   'P 1'
#
loop_
_entity.id
_entity.type
_entity.pdbx_description
1 polymer ?
#
loop_
_entity_poly.entity_id
_entity_poly.type
_entity_poly.pdbx_seq_one_letter_code
_entity_poly.pdbx_strand_id
1 'polypeptide(L)'
;MMKSIFVGIVAIAVAVLSFYQEPAMAQQTGVELEREYVWDDLHRSCVDALHGQIKKEFDASIVYLKYAAYFAQEKINLPGFEKFFFHAAGEEREHGIKLIEYALMRGKEPVNKNTFQLDYSYKVPAATTGLSALEDALKKEQEVTLSIRNLIKVCEGDKNDYHARSTHASQSNSSRT
;
A
#
# COMPACT_ATOMS: atom_id res chain seq x y z
N MET A 1 -4.51 38.45 -47.33
CA MET A 1 -3.27 38.92 -46.68
C MET A 1 -3.30 38.90 -45.14
N MET A 2 -4.45 38.98 -44.46
CA MET A 2 -4.51 39.00 -42.98
C MET A 2 -4.34 37.64 -42.27
N LYS A 3 -4.65 36.50 -42.91
CA LYS A 3 -4.54 35.18 -42.27
C LYS A 3 -3.09 34.74 -42.00
N SER A 4 -2.16 35.10 -42.88
CA SER A 4 -0.74 34.74 -42.75
C SER A 4 -0.02 35.54 -41.65
N ILE A 5 -0.47 36.77 -41.37
CA ILE A 5 0.07 37.62 -40.31
C ILE A 5 -0.35 37.09 -38.93
N PHE A 6 -1.60 36.64 -38.80
CA PHE A 6 -2.11 36.07 -37.55
C PHE A 6 -1.40 34.77 -37.18
N VAL A 7 -1.15 33.88 -38.16
CA VAL A 7 -0.42 32.62 -37.91
C VAL A 7 1.03 32.90 -37.50
N GLY A 8 1.68 33.90 -38.08
CA GLY A 8 3.04 34.31 -37.71
C GLY A 8 3.13 34.84 -36.27
N ILE A 9 2.18 35.68 -35.85
CA ILE A 9 2.16 36.22 -34.48
C ILE A 9 1.88 35.12 -33.44
N VAL A 10 0.97 34.19 -33.74
CA VAL A 10 0.68 33.06 -32.84
C VAL A 10 1.89 32.12 -32.73
N ALA A 11 2.59 31.83 -33.84
CA ALA A 11 3.78 31.00 -33.82
C ALA A 11 4.93 31.64 -33.00
N ILE A 12 5.10 32.96 -33.09
CA ILE A 12 6.09 33.68 -32.28
C ILE A 12 5.69 33.67 -30.80
N ALA A 13 4.42 33.88 -30.46
CA ALA A 13 3.95 33.83 -29.08
C ALA A 13 4.13 32.44 -28.43
N VAL A 14 3.87 31.36 -29.17
CA VAL A 14 4.08 29.97 -28.70
C VAL A 14 5.58 29.64 -28.55
N ALA A 15 6.42 30.11 -29.48
CA ALA A 15 7.86 29.93 -29.36
C ALA A 15 8.41 30.67 -28.13
N VAL A 16 8.01 31.94 -27.94
CA VAL A 16 8.43 32.75 -26.80
C VAL A 16 7.97 32.13 -25.47
N LEU A 17 6.75 31.59 -25.38
CA LEU A 17 6.28 30.87 -24.18
C LEU A 17 7.06 29.57 -23.92
N SER A 18 7.49 28.86 -24.97
CA SER A 18 8.31 27.65 -24.85
C SER A 18 9.73 27.93 -24.33
N PHE A 19 10.28 29.13 -24.60
CA PHE A 19 11.59 29.54 -24.10
C PHE A 19 11.55 30.07 -22.66
N TYR A 20 10.37 30.43 -22.14
CA TYR A 20 10.18 30.85 -20.74
C TYR A 20 9.72 29.72 -19.82
N GLN A 21 9.89 28.45 -20.23
CA GLN A 21 9.72 27.35 -19.30
C GLN A 21 10.99 27.24 -18.46
N GLU A 22 11.08 28.07 -17.42
CA GLU A 22 12.05 27.90 -16.34
C GLU A 22 11.93 26.45 -15.84
N PRO A 23 12.98 25.62 -15.95
CA PRO A 23 12.98 24.39 -15.18
C PRO A 23 12.94 24.83 -13.72
N ALA A 24 11.87 24.48 -13.01
CA ALA A 24 11.84 24.58 -11.56
C ALA A 24 12.88 23.59 -11.01
N MET A 25 14.15 23.99 -11.07
CA MET A 25 15.25 23.31 -10.43
C MET A 25 15.09 23.64 -8.95
N ALA A 26 14.45 22.73 -8.22
CA ALA A 26 14.54 22.73 -6.78
C ALA A 26 16.04 22.68 -6.45
N GLN A 27 16.59 23.81 -6.01
CA GLN A 27 17.97 23.88 -5.58
C GLN A 27 18.08 23.01 -4.33
N GLN A 28 18.69 21.83 -4.48
CA GLN A 28 19.14 21.05 -3.34
C GLN A 28 20.27 21.83 -2.67
N THR A 29 19.91 22.77 -1.81
CA THR A 29 20.85 23.30 -0.82
C THR A 29 21.19 22.13 0.09
N GLY A 30 22.34 21.50 -0.16
CA GLY A 30 22.92 20.45 0.67
C GLY A 30 23.36 21.02 2.01
N VAL A 31 22.42 21.53 2.79
CA VAL A 31 22.56 21.58 4.24
C VAL A 31 22.16 20.19 4.70
N GLU A 32 23.16 19.34 4.90
CA GLU A 32 22.98 18.12 5.68
C GLU A 32 22.62 18.57 7.09
N LEU A 33 21.31 18.67 7.35
CA LEU A 33 20.80 18.83 8.71
C LEU A 33 21.22 17.55 9.42
N GLU A 34 22.35 17.61 10.12
CA GLU A 34 22.81 16.56 11.02
C GLU A 34 21.69 16.37 12.06
N ARG A 35 20.82 15.40 11.79
CA ARG A 35 19.62 15.15 12.58
C ARG A 35 20.08 14.45 13.85
N GLU A 36 20.45 15.24 14.84
CA GLU A 36 20.98 14.81 16.15
C GLU A 36 20.03 13.86 16.92
N TYR A 37 18.76 13.77 16.53
CA TYR A 37 17.78 12.86 17.14
C TYR A 37 17.53 11.61 16.30
N VAL A 38 18.23 10.54 16.65
CA VAL A 38 18.03 9.19 16.11
C VAL A 38 16.99 8.47 16.97
N TRP A 39 15.72 8.45 16.54
CA TRP A 39 14.67 7.60 17.11
C TRP A 39 14.85 6.13 16.64
N ASP A 40 16.00 5.52 16.93
CA ASP A 40 16.35 4.15 16.52
C ASP A 40 16.05 3.11 17.62
N ASP A 41 14.80 3.08 18.08
CA ASP A 41 14.36 2.06 19.05
C ASP A 41 13.61 0.90 18.40
N LEU A 42 13.27 1.00 17.11
CA LEU A 42 12.66 -0.11 16.37
C LEU A 42 13.74 -1.07 15.89
N HIS A 43 13.92 -2.17 16.63
CA HIS A 43 14.93 -3.17 16.34
C HIS A 43 14.79 -3.76 14.93
N ARG A 44 15.92 -4.12 14.31
CA ARG A 44 15.96 -4.61 12.92
C ARG A 44 14.99 -5.77 12.66
N SER A 45 14.89 -6.73 13.58
CA SER A 45 13.94 -7.85 13.45
C SER A 45 12.48 -7.40 13.39
N CYS A 46 12.11 -6.36 14.13
CA CYS A 46 10.77 -5.77 14.09
C CYS A 46 10.55 -5.02 12.77
N VAL A 47 11.56 -4.30 12.26
CA VAL A 47 11.51 -3.65 10.94
C VAL A 47 11.32 -4.68 9.82
N ASP A 48 12.08 -5.78 9.84
CA ASP A 48 11.99 -6.85 8.85
C ASP A 48 10.60 -7.54 8.91
N ALA A 49 10.08 -7.78 10.12
CA ALA A 49 8.74 -8.31 10.32
C ALA A 49 7.65 -7.33 9.83
N LEU A 50 7.84 -6.02 10.06
CA LEU A 50 6.94 -4.96 9.60
C LEU A 50 6.90 -4.91 8.07
N HIS A 51 8.04 -4.99 7.39
CA HIS A 51 8.09 -5.09 5.92
C HIS A 51 7.36 -6.33 5.41
N GLY A 52 7.52 -7.47 6.09
CA GLY A 52 6.79 -8.70 5.78
C GLY A 52 5.28 -8.51 5.92
N GLN A 53 4.82 -7.86 6.99
CA GLN A 53 3.39 -7.59 7.21
C GLN A 53 2.84 -6.63 6.15
N ILE A 54 3.55 -5.54 5.83
CA ILE A 54 3.15 -4.58 4.78
C ILE A 54 2.89 -5.33 3.47
N LYS A 55 3.84 -6.17 3.04
CA LYS A 55 3.67 -7.00 1.85
C LYS A 55 2.43 -7.88 1.94
N LYS A 56 2.19 -8.50 3.10
CA LYS A 56 1.07 -9.41 3.32
C LYS A 56 -0.30 -8.73 3.16
N GLU A 57 -0.47 -7.51 3.66
CA GLU A 57 -1.72 -6.75 3.48
C GLU A 57 -1.96 -6.40 2.01
N PHE A 58 -0.91 -5.96 1.29
CA PHE A 58 -1.05 -5.68 -0.14
C PHE A 58 -1.33 -6.94 -0.98
N ASP A 59 -0.71 -8.07 -0.64
CA ASP A 59 -1.02 -9.36 -1.28
C ASP A 59 -2.47 -9.80 -0.99
N ALA A 60 -2.98 -9.57 0.22
CA ALA A 60 -4.39 -9.82 0.56
C ALA A 60 -5.34 -8.93 -0.25
N SER A 61 -5.04 -7.63 -0.34
CA SER A 61 -5.77 -6.67 -1.17
C SER A 61 -5.88 -7.13 -2.63
N ILE A 62 -4.79 -7.61 -3.24
CA ILE A 62 -4.78 -8.14 -4.60
C ILE A 62 -5.66 -9.40 -4.73
N VAL A 63 -5.63 -10.30 -3.75
CA VAL A 63 -6.47 -11.50 -3.75
C VAL A 63 -7.95 -11.13 -3.70
N TYR A 64 -8.33 -10.21 -2.82
CA TYR A 64 -9.73 -9.74 -2.73
C TYR A 64 -10.16 -8.99 -3.98
N LEU A 65 -9.27 -8.21 -4.61
CA LEU A 65 -9.57 -7.56 -5.88
C LEU A 65 -9.86 -8.59 -6.99
N LYS A 66 -9.15 -9.72 -7.01
CA LYS A 66 -9.41 -10.81 -7.96
C LYS A 66 -10.75 -11.50 -7.70
N TYR A 67 -11.11 -11.69 -6.43
CA TYR A 67 -12.43 -12.20 -6.05
C TYR A 67 -13.56 -11.24 -6.47
N ALA A 68 -13.39 -9.94 -6.23
CA ALA A 68 -14.35 -8.92 -6.66
C ALA A 68 -14.54 -8.96 -8.18
N ALA A 69 -13.44 -8.96 -8.94
CA ALA A 69 -13.47 -9.07 -10.39
C ALA A 69 -14.11 -10.37 -10.89
N TYR A 70 -13.96 -11.49 -10.17
CA TYR A 70 -14.62 -12.76 -10.50
C TYR A 70 -16.15 -12.66 -10.35
N PHE A 71 -16.63 -12.13 -9.22
CA PHE A 71 -18.07 -12.02 -8.95
C PHE A 71 -18.78 -10.95 -9.80
N ALA A 72 -18.03 -9.95 -10.29
CA ALA A 72 -18.52 -8.92 -11.21
C ALA A 72 -18.71 -9.42 -12.66
N GLN A 73 -18.20 -10.60 -13.02
CA GLN A 73 -18.34 -11.12 -14.38
C GLN A 73 -19.82 -11.35 -14.72
N GLU A 74 -20.25 -10.99 -15.94
CA GLU A 74 -21.65 -11.13 -16.38
C GLU A 74 -22.20 -12.56 -16.22
N LYS A 75 -21.33 -13.58 -16.37
CA LYS A 75 -21.72 -15.00 -16.20
C LYS A 75 -21.96 -15.41 -14.75
N ILE A 76 -21.40 -14.67 -13.79
CA ILE A 76 -21.52 -14.95 -12.35
C ILE A 76 -22.56 -14.00 -11.74
N ASN A 77 -22.42 -12.69 -11.99
CA ASN A 77 -23.36 -11.62 -11.64
C ASN A 77 -23.85 -11.67 -10.19
N LEU A 78 -22.90 -11.68 -9.24
CA LEU A 78 -23.17 -11.68 -7.80
C LEU A 78 -22.72 -10.35 -7.18
N PRO A 79 -23.47 -9.25 -7.38
CA PRO A 79 -23.03 -7.89 -7.02
C PRO A 79 -22.83 -7.67 -5.51
N GLY A 80 -23.50 -8.47 -4.66
CA GLY A 80 -23.27 -8.43 -3.22
C GLY A 80 -21.87 -8.89 -2.83
N PHE A 81 -21.40 -10.00 -3.44
CA PHE A 81 -20.05 -10.52 -3.23
C PHE A 81 -18.99 -9.64 -3.88
N GLU A 82 -19.27 -9.14 -5.09
CA GLU A 82 -18.43 -8.12 -5.75
C GLU A 82 -18.17 -6.94 -4.83
N LYS A 83 -19.24 -6.31 -4.32
CA LYS A 83 -19.14 -5.14 -3.44
C LYS A 83 -18.37 -5.46 -2.15
N PHE A 84 -18.65 -6.60 -1.54
CA PHE A 84 -17.96 -7.08 -0.35
C PHE A 84 -16.45 -7.19 -0.60
N PHE A 85 -16.04 -7.89 -1.67
CA PHE A 85 -14.62 -8.10 -1.95
C PHE A 85 -13.90 -6.84 -2.44
N PHE A 86 -14.57 -5.91 -3.13
CA PHE A 86 -13.98 -4.60 -3.42
C PHE A 86 -13.75 -3.79 -2.14
N HIS A 87 -14.68 -3.84 -1.19
CA HIS A 87 -14.52 -3.18 0.10
C HIS A 87 -13.36 -3.78 0.89
N ALA A 88 -13.33 -5.11 1.05
CA ALA A 88 -12.23 -5.81 1.72
C ALA A 88 -10.86 -5.53 1.05
N ALA A 89 -10.80 -5.50 -0.28
CA ALA A 89 -9.58 -5.13 -0.99
C ALA A 89 -9.11 -3.70 -0.66
N GLY A 90 -10.04 -2.77 -0.50
CA GLY A 90 -9.77 -1.40 -0.07
C GLY A 90 -9.25 -1.33 1.37
N GLU A 91 -9.89 -2.06 2.29
CA GLU A 91 -9.50 -2.11 3.71
C GLU A 91 -8.09 -2.67 3.90
N GLU A 92 -7.76 -3.79 3.23
CA GLU A 92 -6.40 -4.35 3.31
C GLU A 92 -5.33 -3.43 2.70
N ARG A 93 -5.69 -2.67 1.67
CA ARG A 93 -4.81 -1.63 1.14
C ARG A 93 -4.57 -0.53 2.17
N GLU A 94 -5.60 -0.10 2.90
CA GLU A 94 -5.47 0.86 3.98
C GLU A 94 -4.66 0.31 5.15
N HIS A 95 -4.78 -0.98 5.48
CA HIS A 95 -3.92 -1.63 6.48
C HIS A 95 -2.44 -1.54 6.09
N GLY A 96 -2.10 -1.89 4.84
CA GLY A 96 -0.73 -1.77 4.33
C GLY A 96 -0.19 -0.34 4.37
N ILE A 97 -1.02 0.66 4.03
CA ILE A 97 -0.65 2.08 4.10
C ILE A 97 -0.40 2.53 5.53
N LYS A 98 -1.27 2.17 6.49
CA LYS A 98 -1.07 2.51 7.91
C LYS A 98 0.25 1.96 8.46
N LEU A 99 0.66 0.76 8.04
CA LEU A 99 1.94 0.17 8.42
C LEU A 99 3.14 0.92 7.80
N ILE A 100 3.02 1.38 6.56
CA ILE A 100 4.01 2.24 5.90
C ILE A 100 4.16 3.57 6.65
N GLU A 101 3.04 4.22 6.96
CA GLU A 101 3.02 5.47 7.73
C GLU A 101 3.65 5.26 9.12
N TYR A 102 3.36 4.14 9.78
CA TYR A 102 3.98 3.78 11.04
C TYR A 102 5.50 3.61 10.93
N ALA A 103 5.99 2.90 9.90
CA ALA A 103 7.43 2.76 9.65
C ALA A 103 8.11 4.14 9.48
N LEU A 104 7.52 5.01 8.66
CA LEU A 104 8.01 6.36 8.40
C LEU A 104 8.00 7.24 9.65
N MET A 105 6.92 7.17 10.44
CA MET A 105 6.81 7.86 11.73
C MET A 105 7.93 7.44 12.70
N ARG A 106 8.36 6.17 12.64
CA ARG A 106 9.46 5.62 13.42
C ARG A 106 10.85 5.85 12.80
N GLY A 107 10.94 6.66 11.75
CA GLY A 107 12.20 6.99 11.07
C GLY A 107 12.82 5.79 10.33
N LYS A 108 12.01 4.80 9.97
CA LYS A 108 12.46 3.59 9.25
C LYS A 108 12.09 3.66 7.78
N GLU A 109 12.86 2.94 6.97
CA GLU A 109 12.50 2.69 5.58
C GLU A 109 11.13 1.98 5.54
N PRO A 110 10.17 2.44 4.72
CA PRO A 110 8.82 1.93 4.73
C PRO A 110 8.70 0.51 4.17
N VAL A 111 9.51 0.19 3.15
CA VAL A 111 9.54 -1.12 2.51
C VAL A 111 10.96 -1.49 2.15
N ASN A 112 11.29 -2.77 2.24
CA ASN A 112 12.53 -3.29 1.69
C ASN A 112 12.38 -3.51 0.18
N LYS A 113 13.04 -2.67 -0.62
CA LYS A 113 12.96 -2.68 -2.09
C LYS A 113 13.35 -4.02 -2.73
N ASN A 114 14.17 -4.83 -2.06
CA ASN A 114 14.61 -6.11 -2.60
C ASN A 114 13.59 -7.22 -2.35
N THR A 115 12.82 -7.13 -1.26
CA THR A 115 11.87 -8.18 -0.84
C THR A 115 10.40 -7.80 -1.07
N PHE A 116 10.12 -6.54 -1.34
CA PHE A 116 8.78 -6.04 -1.64
C PHE A 116 8.37 -6.37 -3.09
N GLN A 117 7.96 -7.61 -3.30
CA GLN A 117 7.51 -8.15 -4.59
C GLN A 117 6.10 -8.72 -4.45
N LEU A 118 5.09 -7.98 -4.90
CA LEU A 118 3.69 -8.38 -4.75
C LEU A 118 3.36 -9.63 -5.58
N ASP A 119 2.55 -10.51 -5.01
CA ASP A 119 2.19 -11.77 -5.65
C ASP A 119 0.90 -11.64 -6.49
N TYR A 120 1.07 -11.72 -7.81
CA TYR A 120 -0.03 -11.72 -8.77
C TYR A 120 -0.39 -13.11 -9.29
N SER A 121 0.22 -14.19 -8.77
CA SER A 121 0.04 -15.55 -9.28
C SER A 121 -1.31 -16.18 -8.94
N TYR A 122 -1.96 -15.75 -7.84
CA TYR A 122 -3.24 -16.30 -7.39
C TYR A 122 -4.31 -16.21 -8.49
N LYS A 123 -5.07 -17.28 -8.69
CA LYS A 123 -6.18 -17.34 -9.65
C LYS A 123 -7.41 -17.84 -8.93
N VAL A 124 -8.53 -17.11 -9.06
CA VAL A 124 -9.82 -17.56 -8.55
C VAL A 124 -10.27 -18.78 -9.36
N PRO A 125 -10.59 -19.92 -8.72
CA PRO A 125 -11.10 -21.09 -9.42
C PRO A 125 -12.37 -20.79 -10.23
N ALA A 126 -12.52 -21.41 -11.41
CA ALA A 126 -13.65 -21.11 -12.30
C ALA A 126 -15.01 -21.50 -11.69
N ALA A 127 -15.05 -22.47 -10.77
CA ALA A 127 -16.25 -22.95 -10.08
C ALA A 127 -16.43 -22.38 -8.66
N THR A 128 -15.83 -21.23 -8.38
CA THR A 128 -15.93 -20.56 -7.08
C THR A 128 -17.39 -20.17 -6.79
N THR A 129 -17.88 -20.65 -5.65
CA THR A 129 -19.16 -20.22 -5.07
C THR A 129 -18.95 -19.08 -4.08
N GLY A 130 -20.03 -18.40 -3.69
CA GLY A 130 -19.97 -17.42 -2.60
C GLY A 130 -19.47 -18.03 -1.29
N LEU A 131 -19.90 -19.27 -0.96
CA LEU A 131 -19.44 -19.96 0.24
C LEU A 131 -17.93 -20.24 0.20
N SER A 132 -17.44 -20.86 -0.88
CA SER A 132 -16.01 -21.16 -1.01
C SER A 132 -15.14 -19.91 -1.01
N ALA A 133 -15.63 -18.80 -1.58
CA ALA A 133 -14.90 -17.53 -1.54
C ALA A 133 -14.82 -16.95 -0.12
N LEU A 134 -15.88 -17.07 0.69
CA LEU A 134 -15.86 -16.63 2.08
C LEU A 134 -15.01 -17.53 2.96
N GLU A 135 -14.97 -18.84 2.71
CA GLU A 135 -14.08 -19.77 3.39
C GLU A 135 -12.60 -19.45 3.10
N ASP A 136 -12.28 -19.16 1.83
CA ASP A 136 -10.95 -18.71 1.42
C ASP A 136 -10.59 -17.37 2.06
N ALA A 137 -11.52 -16.42 2.11
CA ALA A 137 -11.33 -15.13 2.78
C ALA A 137 -11.08 -15.31 4.28
N LEU A 138 -11.89 -16.10 4.97
CA LEU A 138 -11.71 -16.41 6.39
C LEU A 138 -10.33 -17.02 6.66
N LYS A 139 -9.89 -17.96 5.82
CA LYS A 139 -8.56 -18.55 5.94
C LYS A 139 -7.45 -17.50 5.75
N LYS A 140 -7.61 -16.62 4.77
CA LYS A 140 -6.67 -15.50 4.53
C LYS A 140 -6.59 -14.59 5.76
N GLU A 141 -7.73 -14.22 6.35
CA GLU A 141 -7.78 -13.39 7.57
C GLU A 141 -7.14 -14.07 8.78
N GLN A 142 -7.31 -15.38 8.92
CA GLN A 142 -6.60 -16.15 9.95
C GLN A 142 -5.08 -16.09 9.74
N GLU A 143 -4.61 -16.22 8.50
CA GLU A 143 -3.18 -16.12 8.16
C GLU A 143 -2.62 -14.71 8.40
N VAL A 144 -3.37 -13.66 8.08
CA VAL A 144 -3.02 -12.25 8.36
C VAL A 144 -2.98 -12.02 9.87
N THR A 145 -4.01 -12.43 10.60
CA THR A 145 -4.09 -12.31 12.06
C THR A 145 -2.91 -13.00 12.75
N LEU A 146 -2.56 -14.22 12.34
CA LEU A 146 -1.41 -14.94 12.88
C LEU A 146 -0.10 -14.19 12.60
N SER A 147 0.02 -13.58 11.42
CA SER A 147 1.17 -12.78 11.03
C SER A 147 1.31 -11.52 11.90
N ILE A 148 0.20 -10.80 12.15
CA ILE A 148 0.17 -9.64 13.06
C ILE A 148 0.59 -10.05 14.48
N ARG A 149 0.08 -11.18 15.00
CA ARG A 149 0.49 -11.68 16.33
C ARG A 149 1.98 -11.99 16.39
N ASN A 150 2.55 -12.52 15.31
CA ASN A 150 3.99 -12.78 15.23
C ASN A 150 4.79 -11.48 15.16
N LEU A 151 4.32 -10.49 14.38
CA LEU A 151 4.90 -9.14 14.35
C LEU A 151 4.96 -8.54 15.76
N ILE A 152 3.84 -8.55 16.49
CA ILE A 152 3.77 -8.04 17.86
C ILE A 152 4.81 -8.73 18.75
N LYS A 153 4.87 -10.06 18.74
CA LYS A 153 5.86 -10.81 19.53
C LYS A 153 7.31 -10.45 19.19
N VAL A 154 7.62 -10.27 17.91
CA VAL A 154 8.97 -9.91 17.45
C VAL A 154 9.34 -8.50 17.91
N CYS A 155 8.38 -7.57 17.93
CA CYS A 155 8.58 -6.20 18.38
C CYS A 155 8.56 -6.05 19.92
N GLU A 156 7.90 -6.97 20.64
CA GLU A 156 7.88 -7.06 22.11
C GLU A 156 9.15 -7.70 22.72
N GLY A 157 10.07 -8.21 21.90
CA GLY A 157 11.34 -8.85 22.33
C GLY A 157 12.31 -7.88 23.05
N ASP A 158 13.62 -8.04 22.84
CA ASP A 158 14.69 -7.51 23.71
C ASP A 158 14.67 -5.99 24.06
N LYS A 159 13.85 -5.16 23.41
CA LYS A 159 13.66 -3.73 23.73
C LYS A 159 12.20 -3.29 23.98
N ASN A 160 11.25 -4.23 23.97
CA ASN A 160 9.82 -4.03 24.23
C ASN A 160 9.21 -2.73 23.66
N ASP A 161 8.87 -2.76 22.37
CA ASP A 161 8.23 -1.62 21.72
C ASP A 161 6.74 -1.53 22.05
N TYR A 162 6.41 -0.83 23.14
CA TYR A 162 5.02 -0.62 23.56
C TYR A 162 4.16 0.14 22.54
N HIS A 163 4.77 1.00 21.70
CA HIS A 163 4.05 1.75 20.69
C HIS A 163 3.58 0.85 19.55
N ALA A 164 4.44 -0.05 19.06
CA ALA A 164 4.10 -1.03 18.03
C ALA A 164 2.87 -1.86 18.42
N ARG A 165 2.81 -2.33 19.67
CA ARG A 165 1.69 -3.11 20.19
C ARG A 165 0.34 -2.38 20.05
N SER A 166 0.31 -1.08 20.35
CA SER A 166 -0.92 -0.29 20.32
C SER A 166 -1.46 -0.06 18.90
N THR A 167 -0.58 0.22 17.94
CA THR A 167 -0.94 0.40 16.53
C THR A 167 -1.42 -0.91 15.91
N HIS A 168 -0.74 -2.03 16.19
CA HIS A 168 -1.12 -3.33 15.62
C HIS A 168 -2.37 -3.96 16.26
N ALA A 169 -2.69 -3.65 17.52
CA ALA A 169 -3.94 -4.06 18.14
C ALA A 169 -5.17 -3.45 17.43
N SER A 170 -5.04 -2.24 16.87
CA SER A 170 -6.11 -1.61 16.09
C SER A 170 -6.35 -2.33 14.75
N GLN A 171 -5.29 -2.74 14.05
CA GLN A 171 -5.38 -3.53 12.82
C GLN A 171 -5.95 -4.93 13.07
N SER A 172 -5.48 -5.63 14.11
CA SER A 172 -6.04 -6.95 14.45
C SER A 172 -7.53 -6.93 14.78
N ASN A 173 -8.09 -5.80 15.22
CA ASN A 173 -9.53 -5.68 15.44
C ASN A 173 -10.29 -5.33 14.16
N SER A 174 -9.65 -4.63 13.22
CA SER A 174 -10.20 -4.33 11.89
C SER A 174 -10.26 -5.57 11.00
N SER A 175 -9.22 -6.41 10.99
CA SER A 175 -9.21 -7.69 10.26
C SER A 175 -10.17 -8.77 10.82
N ARG A 176 -10.96 -8.45 11.86
CA ARG A 176 -11.96 -9.36 12.45
C ARG A 176 -13.40 -8.98 12.10
N THR A 177 -13.62 -7.78 11.58
CA THR A 177 -14.94 -7.30 11.13
C THR A 177 -15.12 -7.55 9.66
#